data_AF-A0A924XTY6-F1
#
_entry.id   AF-A0A924XTY6-F1
#
_cell.length_a   1.000
_cell.length_b   1.000
_cell.length_c   1.000
_cell.angle_alpha   90.00
_cell.angle_beta   90.00
_cell.angle_gamma   90.00
#
_symmetry.space_group_name_H-M   'P 1'
#
loop_
_entity.id
_entity.type
_entity.pdbx_description
1 polymer ?
#
loop_
_entity_poly.entity_id
_entity_poly.type
_entity_poly.pdbx_seq_one_letter_code
_entity_poly.pdbx_strand_id
1 'polypeptide(L)' 'MPFPFRLAAVDLDDTLLGPDKEISAANYAAVHRLVEAGVHVVLASGRRHENMRRFYKELDLSSGWIVSCNGAMAR' A
#
# COMPACT_ATOMS: atom_id res chain seq x y z
N MET A 1 18.07 -13.64 9.22
CA MET A 1 17.13 -13.28 10.30
C MET A 1 15.82 -12.84 9.66
N PRO A 2 14.66 -13.17 10.23
CA PRO A 2 13.39 -12.69 9.69
C PRO A 2 13.34 -11.15 9.75
N PHE A 3 12.63 -10.53 8.81
CA PHE A 3 12.39 -9.09 8.83
C PHE A 3 11.66 -8.71 10.13
N PRO A 4 12.07 -7.65 10.85
CA PRO A 4 11.62 -7.42 12.23
C PRO A 4 10.19 -6.87 12.34
N PHE A 5 9.59 -6.43 11.22
CA PHE A 5 8.26 -5.86 11.19
C PHE A 5 7.25 -6.86 10.63
N ARG A 6 6.04 -6.89 11.22
CA ARG A 6 4.93 -7.74 10.77
C ARG A 6 3.95 -7.03 9.84
N LEU A 7 3.97 -5.70 9.81
CA LEU A 7 3.05 -4.87 9.04
C LEU A 7 3.75 -3.60 8.55
N ALA A 8 3.39 -3.15 7.35
CA ALA A 8 3.76 -1.87 6.78
C ALA A 8 2.49 -1.12 6.34
N ALA A 9 2.19 -0.01 7.00
CA ALA A 9 1.15 0.92 6.56
C ALA A 9 1.79 2.00 5.69
N VAL A 10 1.27 2.18 4.47
CA VAL A 10 1.91 3.02 3.45
C VAL A 10 0.89 4.02 2.90
N ASP A 11 1.22 5.31 3.00
CA ASP A 11 0.43 6.37 2.36
C ASP A 11 0.68 6.44 0.85
N LEU A 12 -0.25 7.06 0.13
CA LEU A 12 -0.24 7.16 -1.32
C LEU A 12 0.40 8.46 -1.80
N ASP A 13 -0.28 9.59 -1.60
CA ASP A 13 0.13 10.87 -2.16
C ASP A 13 1.45 11.34 -1.56
N ASP A 14 2.39 11.70 -2.44
CA ASP A 14 3.71 12.20 -2.08
C ASP A 14 4.51 11.24 -1.17
N THR A 15 4.13 9.96 -1.17
CA THR A 15 4.74 8.86 -0.40
C THR A 15 5.01 7.65 -1.31
N LEU A 16 3.99 6.84 -1.63
CA LEU A 16 4.15 5.69 -2.53
C LEU A 16 4.07 6.10 -4.00
N LEU A 17 3.22 7.07 -4.30
CA LEU A 17 2.99 7.55 -5.66
C LEU A 17 4.02 8.62 -6.03
N GLY A 18 4.46 8.58 -7.28
CA GLY A 18 5.24 9.66 -7.86
C GLY A 18 4.42 10.94 -8.05
N PRO A 19 5.07 12.06 -8.47
CA PRO A 19 4.38 13.30 -8.83
C PRO A 19 3.34 13.12 -9.94
N ASP A 20 3.51 12.11 -10.80
CA ASP A 20 2.58 11.67 -11.84
C ASP A 20 1.37 10.88 -11.31
N LYS A 21 1.33 10.62 -10.00
CA LYS A 21 0.30 9.85 -9.30
C LYS A 21 0.25 8.37 -9.72
N GLU A 22 1.37 7.84 -10.19
CA GLU A 22 1.59 6.44 -10.56
C GLU A 22 2.56 5.75 -9.59
N ILE A 23 2.56 4.42 -9.56
CA ILE A 23 3.51 3.62 -8.79
C ILE A 23 4.74 3.35 -9.66
N SER A 24 5.91 3.76 -9.20
CA SER A 24 7.15 3.45 -9.93
C SER A 24 7.47 1.95 -9.86
N ALA A 25 8.18 1.42 -10.86
CA ALA A 25 8.64 0.04 -10.86
C ALA A 25 9.50 -0.30 -9.62
N ALA A 26 10.28 0.67 -9.12
CA ALA A 26 11.07 0.51 -7.91
C ALA A 26 10.21 0.37 -6.65
N ASN A 27 9.14 1.17 -6.53
CA ASN A 27 8.22 1.13 -5.40
C ASN A 27 7.37 -0.14 -5.43
N TYR A 28 6.89 -0.54 -6.61
CA TYR A 28 6.23 -1.83 -6.81
C TYR A 28 7.12 -2.98 -6.29
N ALA A 29 8.37 -3.07 -6.76
CA ALA A 29 9.29 -4.10 -6.33
C ALA A 29 9.58 -4.06 -4.81
N ALA A 30 9.65 -2.86 -4.22
CA ALA A 30 9.85 -2.72 -2.78
C ALA A 30 8.66 -3.23 -1.96
N VAL A 31 7.42 -2.96 -2.39
CA VAL A 31 6.21 -3.48 -1.76
C VAL A 31 6.18 -5.01 -1.83
N HIS A 32 6.51 -5.60 -2.98
CA HIS A 32 6.53 -7.06 -3.11
C HIS A 32 7.60 -7.73 -2.24
N ARG A 33 8.78 -7.11 -2.06
CA ARG A 33 9.77 -7.63 -1.11
C ARG A 33 9.25 -7.69 0.34
N LEU A 34 8.38 -6.75 0.74
CA LEU A 34 7.73 -6.79 2.05
C LEU A 34 6.75 -7.97 2.12
N VAL A 35 5.92 -8.14 1.09
CA VAL A 35 4.97 -9.26 1.00
C VAL A 35 5.70 -10.60 1.04
N GLU A 36 6.77 -10.77 0.26
CA GLU A 36 7.62 -11.97 0.22
C GLU A 36 8.29 -12.26 1.58
N ALA A 37 8.61 -11.21 2.34
CA ALA A 37 9.12 -11.33 3.70
C ALA A 37 8.04 -11.65 4.76
N GLY A 38 6.79 -11.85 4.33
CA GLY A 38 5.65 -12.15 5.21
C GLY A 38 5.08 -10.93 5.92
N VAL A 39 5.42 -9.72 5.47
CA VAL A 39 4.90 -8.47 6.03
C VAL A 39 3.53 -8.18 5.43
N HIS A 40 2.56 -7.87 6.29
CA HIS A 40 1.26 -7.42 5.85
C HIS A 40 1.34 -5.97 5.33
N VAL A 41 1.01 -5.74 4.07
CA VAL A 41 1.01 -4.38 3.49
C VAL A 41 -0.40 -3.80 3.52
N VAL A 42 -0.54 -2.60 4.09
CA VAL A 42 -1.81 -1.87 4.21
C VAL A 42 -1.65 -0.52 3.53
N LEU A 43 -2.54 -0.20 2.59
CA LEU A 43 -2.59 1.16 2.03
C LEU A 43 -3.39 2.05 2.98
N ALA A 44 -2.84 3.20 3.37
CA ALA A 44 -3.45 4.08 4.35
C ALA A 44 -3.43 5.53 3.88
N SER A 45 -4.58 6.09 3.47
CA SER A 45 -4.61 7.44 2.88
C SER A 45 -5.90 8.22 3.17
N GLY A 46 -5.83 9.53 2.95
CA GLY A 46 -6.99 10.44 2.99
C GLY A 46 -7.97 10.25 1.84
N ARG A 47 -7.56 9.56 0.77
CA ARG A 47 -8.40 9.29 -0.40
C ARG A 47 -9.64 8.48 -0.03
N ARG A 48 -10.71 8.65 -0.82
CA ARG A 48 -11.88 7.76 -0.80
C ARG A 48 -11.45 6.35 -1.18
N HIS A 49 -12.05 5.35 -0.54
CA HIS A 49 -11.70 3.94 -0.74
C HIS A 49 -11.73 3.50 -2.21
N GLU A 50 -12.78 3.88 -2.94
CA GLU A 50 -12.92 3.55 -4.37
C GLU A 50 -11.73 4.04 -5.20
N ASN A 51 -11.16 5.19 -4.86
CA ASN A 51 -10.01 5.78 -5.54
C ASN A 51 -8.69 5.10 -5.16
N MET A 52 -8.64 4.42 -4.00
CA MET A 52 -7.47 3.64 -3.57
C MET A 52 -7.47 2.22 -4.15
N ARG A 53 -8.65 1.65 -4.45
CA ARG A 53 -8.78 0.28 -4.96
C ARG A 53 -7.98 0.02 -6.24
N ARG A 54 -7.77 1.03 -7.08
CA ARG A 54 -6.95 0.87 -8.30
C ARG A 54 -5.51 0.50 -7.97
N PHE A 55 -4.90 1.20 -7.01
CA PHE A 55 -3.50 0.99 -6.61
C PHE A 55 -3.32 -0.32 -5.83
N TYR A 56 -4.30 -0.67 -5.00
CA TYR A 56 -4.30 -1.96 -4.32
C TYR A 56 -4.27 -3.12 -5.32
N LYS A 57 -5.06 -3.02 -6.41
CA LYS A 57 -5.04 -4.00 -7.51
C LYS A 57 -3.76 -3.94 -8.34
N GLU A 58 -3.26 -2.73 -8.60
CA GLU A 58 -2.03 -2.53 -9.37
C GLU A 58 -0.81 -3.15 -8.69
N LEU A 59 -0.76 -3.10 -7.35
CA LEU A 59 0.24 -3.78 -6.52
C LEU A 59 0.01 -5.29 -6.36
N ASP A 60 -0.99 -5.86 -7.05
CA ASP A 60 -1.38 -7.27 -6.95
C ASP A 60 -1.52 -7.77 -5.50
N LEU A 61 -2.00 -6.91 -4.60
CA LEU A 61 -2.21 -7.28 -3.21
C LEU A 61 -3.47 -8.15 -3.11
N SER A 62 -3.29 -9.39 -2.66
CA SER A 62 -4.36 -10.39 -2.58
C SER A 62 -4.96 -10.53 -1.18
N SER A 63 -4.25 -10.06 -0.16
CA SER A 63 -4.70 -10.07 1.23
C SER A 63 -4.16 -8.83 1.94
N GLY A 64 -5.03 -8.09 2.63
CA GLY A 64 -4.73 -6.72 2.98
C GLY A 64 -5.94 -5.95 3.45
N TRP A 65 -5.67 -4.79 4.04
CA TRP A 65 -6.68 -3.78 4.33
C TRP A 65 -6.33 -2.49 3.56
N ILE A 66 -7.36 -1.74 3.19
CA ILE A 66 -7.26 -0.36 2.75
C ILE A 66 -7.86 0.51 3.85
N VAL A 67 -7.01 1.30 4.50
CA VAL A 67 -7.41 2.37 5.41
C VAL A 67 -7.60 3.64 4.59
N SER A 68 -8.82 4.16 4.57
CA SER A 68 -9.25 5.23 3.67
C SER A 68 -9.98 6.34 4.42
N CYS A 69 -10.24 7.46 3.75
CA CYS A 69 -10.93 8.62 4.35
C CYS A 69 -10.26 9.09 5.65
N ASN A 70 -8.92 9.18 5.66
CA ASN A 70 -8.13 9.55 6.84
C ASN A 70 -8.38 8.64 8.06
N GLY A 71 -8.62 7.35 7.81
CA GLY A 71 -8.86 6.37 8.87
C GLY A 71 -10.33 6.17 9.25
N ALA A 72 -11.26 6.93 8.67
CA ALA A 72 -12.69 6.75 8.94
C ALA A 72 -13.25 5.40 8.41
N MET A 73 -12.53 4.72 7.52
CA MET A 73 -12.91 3.39 7.03
C MET A 73 -11.70 2.49 6.81
N ALA A 74 -11.78 1.24 7.29
CA ALA A 74 -10.82 0.16 7.02
C ALA A 74 -11.56 -1.04 6.43
N ARG A 75 -11.22 -1.43 5.19
CA ARG A 75 -11.85 -2.55 4.46
C ARG A 75 -10.87 -3.22 3.50
#